data_AF-A0A353KQX4-F1
#
_entry.id   AF-A0A353KQX4-F1
#
_cell.length_a   1.000
_cell.length_b   1.000
_cell.length_c   1.000
_cell.angle_alpha   90.00
_cell.angle_beta   90.00
_cell.angle_gamma   90.00
#
_symmetry.space_group_name_H-M   'P 1'
#
loop_
_entity.id
_entity.type
_entity.pdbx_description
1 polymer ?
#
loop_
_entity_poly.entity_id
_entity_poly.type
_entity_poly.pdbx_seq_one_letter_code
_entity_poly.pdbx_strand_id
1 'polypeptide(L)' 'LKITVGNDEYFALNDAVIERDKAAEENTVISKINLSIGGQSVYDLSADGIIISTPTGST' A
#
# COMPACT_ATOMS: atom_id res chain seq x y z
N LEU A 1 -8.14 -8.92 6.69
CA LEU A 1 -6.89 -8.78 5.90
C LEU A 1 -5.70 -9.04 6.81
N LYS A 2 -4.83 -10.00 6.47
CA LYS A 2 -3.56 -10.24 7.17
C LYS A 2 -2.45 -9.54 6.40
N ILE A 3 -1.65 -8.71 7.06
CA ILE A 3 -0.54 -7.96 6.46
C ILE A 3 0.75 -8.35 7.16
N THR A 4 1.81 -8.59 6.38
CA THR A 4 3.16 -8.80 6.90
C THR A 4 4.06 -7.70 6.38
N VAL A 5 4.76 -7.01 7.30
CA VAL A 5 5.73 -5.97 6.97
C VAL A 5 7.06 -6.35 7.62
N GLY A 6 8.04 -6.75 6.81
CA GLY A 6 9.26 -7.35 7.35
C GLY A 6 8.93 -8.59 8.18
N ASN A 7 9.18 -8.51 9.49
CA ASN A 7 8.88 -9.59 10.44
C ASN A 7 7.62 -9.35 11.28
N ASP A 8 6.97 -8.20 11.11
CA ASP A 8 5.79 -7.82 11.90
C ASP A 8 4.51 -8.24 11.19
N GLU A 9 3.51 -8.63 11.98
CA GLU A 9 2.21 -9.12 11.50
C GLU A 9 1.07 -8.25 12.03
N TYR A 10 0.18 -7.85 11.13
CA TYR A 10 -0.97 -6.99 11.42
C TYR A 10 -2.25 -7.59 10.85
N PHE A 11 -3.37 -7.25 11.49
CA PHE A 11 -4.70 -7.63 11.04
C PHE A 11 -5.57 -6.38 10.90
N ALA A 12 -6.16 -6.21 9.72
CA ALA A 12 -7.11 -5.13 9.45
C ALA A 12 -8.46 -5.72 9.01
N LEU A 13 -9.56 -5.11 9.48
CA LEU A 13 -10.89 -5.46 9.02
C LEU A 13 -11.16 -4.85 7.64
N ASN A 14 -10.94 -3.54 7.52
CA ASN A 14 -11.23 -2.79 6.30
C ASN A 14 -10.04 -2.82 5.35
N ASP A 15 -9.02 -2.01 5.64
CA ASP A 15 -8.00 -1.69 4.65
C ASP A 15 -6.58 -1.68 5.23
N ALA A 16 -5.61 -1.86 4.34
CA ALA A 16 -4.22 -1.50 4.57
C ALA A 16 -3.81 -0.42 3.57
N VAL A 17 -3.16 0.64 4.06
CA VAL A 17 -2.72 1.79 3.26
C VAL A 17 -1.21 1.87 3.30
N ILE A 18 -0.59 1.94 2.13
CA ILE A 18 0.82 2.31 1.96
C ILE A 18 0.83 3.66 1.23
N GLU A 19 1.23 4.72 1.92
CA GLU A 19 1.34 6.06 1.33
C GLU A 19 2.70 6.68 1.65
N ARG A 20 3.11 7.65 0.85
CA ARG A 20 4.30 8.46 1.13
C ARG A 20 4.12 9.26 2.41
N ASP A 21 5.23 9.54 3.08
CA ASP A 21 5.23 10.45 4.22
C ASP A 21 4.86 11.87 3.75
N LYS A 22 3.97 12.52 4.50
CA LYS A 22 3.46 13.86 4.25
C LYS A 22 4.34 14.94 4.88
N ALA A 23 5.28 14.57 5.76
CA ALA A 23 6.16 15.50 6.47
C ALA A 23 7.37 15.97 5.65
N ALA A 24 7.63 15.40 4.47
CA ALA A 24 8.69 15.85 3.57
C ALA A 24 8.24 17.10 2.78
N GLU A 25 8.08 18.24 3.48
CA GLU A 25 7.58 19.50 2.90
C GLU A 25 8.48 20.06 1.77
N GLU A 26 9.73 19.61 1.66
CA GLU A 26 10.70 20.19 0.73
C GLU A 26 10.89 19.40 -0.58
N ASN A 27 10.31 18.20 -0.73
CA ASN A 27 10.44 17.43 -1.97
C ASN A 27 9.11 16.75 -2.36
N THR A 28 8.62 17.03 -3.56
CA THR A 28 7.52 16.28 -4.20
C THR A 28 8.02 14.88 -4.58
N VAL A 29 8.13 14.00 -3.58
CA VAL A 29 8.51 12.60 -3.80
C VAL A 29 7.26 11.84 -4.25
N ILE A 30 7.28 11.31 -5.47
CA ILE A 30 6.27 10.37 -5.96
C ILE A 30 6.77 8.96 -5.67
N SER A 31 5.95 8.14 -5.01
CA SER A 31 6.30 6.75 -4.72
C SER A 31 6.25 5.91 -5.98
N LYS A 32 7.30 5.12 -6.21
CA LYS A 32 7.27 4.03 -7.19
C LYS A 32 6.88 2.75 -6.47
N ILE A 33 5.75 2.17 -6.85
CA ILE A 33 5.14 1.00 -6.19
C ILE A 33 5.08 -0.14 -7.20
N ASN A 34 5.72 -1.27 -6.90
CA ASN A 34 5.59 -2.49 -7.68
C ASN A 34 4.56 -3.41 -7.02
N LEU A 35 3.51 -3.76 -7.76
CA LEU A 35 2.42 -4.60 -7.27
C LEU A 35 2.48 -5.97 -7.95
N SER A 36 2.59 -7.01 -7.14
CA SER A 36 2.49 -8.40 -7.58
C SER A 36 1.29 -9.11 -6.94
N ILE A 37 0.55 -9.89 -7.72
CA ILE A 37 -0.56 -10.73 -7.25
C ILE A 37 -0.24 -12.18 -7.60
N GLY A 38 -0.31 -13.08 -6.61
CA GLY A 38 0.04 -14.49 -6.82
C GLY A 38 1.49 -14.70 -7.28
N GLY A 39 2.40 -13.79 -6.92
CA GLY A 39 3.81 -13.82 -7.33
C GLY A 39 4.09 -13.30 -8.75
N GLN A 40 3.06 -12.90 -9.50
CA GLN A 40 3.23 -12.28 -10.82
C GLN A 40 3.17 -10.76 -10.69
N SER A 41 4.16 -10.06 -11.27
CA SER A 41 4.10 -8.59 -11.34
C SER A 41 2.94 -8.18 -12.26
N VAL A 42 2.07 -7.31 -11.76
CA VAL A 42 0.86 -6.87 -12.49
C VAL A 42 0.98 -5.40 -12.86
N TYR A 43 1.45 -4.56 -11.94
CA TYR A 43 1.54 -3.11 -12.15
C TYR A 43 2.79 -2.50 -11.54
N ASP A 44 3.34 -1.52 -12.26
CA ASP A 44 4.31 -0.55 -11.76
C ASP A 44 3.65 0.82 -11.73
N LEU A 45 3.43 1.34 -10.52
CA LEU A 45 2.65 2.56 -10.28
C LEU A 45 3.58 3.69 -9.83
N SER A 46 3.34 4.90 -10.34
CA SER A 46 3.87 6.16 -9.79
C SER A 46 2.72 6.95 -9.19
N ALA A 47 2.59 6.90 -7.87
CA ALA A 47 1.43 7.42 -7.14
C ALA A 47 1.81 7.91 -5.73
N ASP A 48 0.88 8.56 -5.04
CA ASP A 48 1.04 8.91 -3.62
C ASP A 48 1.07 7.66 -2.72
N GLY A 49 0.30 6.64 -3.09
CA GLY A 49 0.14 5.43 -2.31
C GLY A 49 -0.78 4.40 -2.98
N ILE A 50 -1.02 3.30 -2.27
CA ILE A 50 -1.95 2.24 -2.64
C ILE A 50 -2.77 1.82 -1.42
N ILE A 51 -4.05 1.51 -1.66
CA ILE A 51 -4.98 0.99 -0.65
C ILE A 51 -5.37 -0.43 -1.06
N ILE A 52 -5.28 -1.35 -0.10
CA ILE A 52 -5.69 -2.75 -0.26
C ILE A 52 -6.87 -2.99 0.67
N SER A 53 -8.05 -3.14 0.08
CA SER A 53 -9.31 -3.22 0.80
C SER A 53 -9.91 -4.61 0.78
N THR A 54 -10.52 -5.00 1.89
CA THR A 54 -11.47 -6.12 1.91
C THR A 54 -12.84 -5.64 1.38
N PRO A 55 -13.79 -6.55 1.09
CA PRO A 55 -15.15 -6.14 0.74
C PRO A 55 -15.81 -5.22 1.78
N THR A 56 -15.48 -5.36 3.06
CA THR A 56 -16.02 -4.49 4.12
C THR A 56 -15.44 -3.08 4.09
N GLY A 57 -14.22 -2.89 3.56
CA GLY A 57 -13.60 -1.58 3.38
C GLY A 57 -13.94 -0.91 2.04
N SER A 58 -14.88 -1.47 1.26
CA SER A 58 -15.25 -0.92 -0.06
C SER A 58 -16.12 0.35 0.02
N THR A 59 -16.65 0.67 1.21
CA THR A 59 -17.51 1.82 1.50
C THR A 59 -16.90 2.68 2.58
#